data_AF-A0A453BWZ2-F1
#
_entry.id   AF-A0A453BWZ2-F1
#
_cell.length_a   1.000
_cell.length_b   1.000
_cell.length_c   1.000
_cell.angle_alpha   90.00
_cell.angle_beta   90.00
_cell.angle_gamma   90.00
#
_symmetry.space_group_name_H-M   'P 1'
#
loop_
_entity.id
_entity.type
_entity.pdbx_description
1 polymer ?
#
loop_
_entity_poly.entity_id
_entity_poly.type
_entity_poly.pdbx_seq_one_letter_code
_entity_poly.pdbx_strand_id
1 'polypeptide(L)'
;MGILQRIAIAYLVTALCQIWLKGDDDVDSGLDLIKRYRYQLLAGLLITITYMVLLYGTYVPDWEYRISGPGSTEKTFTVKCGVRGDSGPGCNAVGMIDRKILGIQHLYGRPVYARSQQCSIDSPQNGPLPPDAPSWCQAPFDPEGLLSSVMAIVTCLIGLQYGHIIVHFQKHRERIMHWLVPSFGMLVLAFAMDFFGMHMNKPLYTVSYTLCTAGTAGLLFAGIYTLVDLYGYRRPTIAMEWMGMHALMIFVLIACNILPIFIHGFYWGEPNNNLLKFIGIRA
;
A
#
# COMPACT_ATOMS: atom_id res chain seq x y z
N MET A 1 -13.54 -0.47 -1.80
CA MET A 1 -13.05 0.75 -1.13
C MET A 1 -12.03 1.43 -2.03
N GLY A 2 -12.01 2.75 -2.08
CA GLY A 2 -11.01 3.50 -2.85
C GLY A 2 -9.75 3.79 -2.04
N ILE A 3 -8.62 4.04 -2.72
CA ILE A 3 -7.32 4.37 -2.10
C ILE A 3 -7.44 5.57 -1.12
N LEU A 4 -8.18 6.61 -1.50
CA LEU A 4 -8.40 7.79 -0.64
C LEU A 4 -9.19 7.45 0.64
N GLN A 5 -10.16 6.54 0.56
CA GLN A 5 -10.95 6.12 1.74
C GLN A 5 -10.07 5.36 2.72
N ARG A 6 -9.21 4.47 2.23
CA ARG A 6 -8.23 3.76 3.06
C ARG A 6 -7.29 4.72 3.77
N ILE A 7 -6.73 5.70 3.06
CA ILE A 7 -5.84 6.71 3.65
C ILE A 7 -6.57 7.51 4.73
N ALA A 8 -7.80 7.93 4.46
CA ALA A 8 -8.62 8.68 5.42
C ALA A 8 -8.90 7.88 6.70
N ILE A 9 -9.31 6.61 6.57
CA ILE A 9 -9.54 5.71 7.71
C ILE A 9 -8.25 5.48 8.48
N ALA A 10 -7.14 5.22 7.79
CA ALA A 10 -5.85 4.97 8.41
C ALA A 10 -5.37 6.16 9.25
N TYR A 11 -5.48 7.38 8.71
CA TYR A 11 -5.14 8.59 9.45
C TYR A 11 -6.11 8.90 10.59
N LEU A 12 -7.41 8.71 10.39
CA LEU A 12 -8.39 8.93 11.45
C LEU A 12 -8.12 8.02 12.65
N VAL A 13 -7.92 6.72 12.43
CA VAL A 13 -7.64 5.76 13.50
C VAL A 13 -6.30 6.06 14.16
N THR A 14 -5.26 6.36 13.37
CA THR A 14 -3.94 6.72 13.89
C THR A 14 -4.00 7.98 14.76
N ALA A 15 -4.76 9.00 14.34
CA ALA A 15 -4.96 10.23 15.10
C ALA A 15 -5.72 9.98 16.41
N LEU A 16 -6.75 9.14 16.39
CA LEU A 16 -7.45 8.71 17.61
C LEU A 16 -6.48 7.97 18.54
N CYS A 17 -5.71 7.00 18.06
CA CYS A 17 -4.68 6.34 18.87
C CYS A 17 -3.70 7.36 19.48
N GLN A 18 -3.28 8.36 18.72
CA GLN A 18 -2.35 9.40 19.18
C GLN A 18 -2.95 10.30 20.28
N ILE A 19 -4.25 10.58 20.24
CA ILE A 19 -4.94 11.39 21.25
C ILE A 19 -5.16 10.58 22.53
N TRP A 20 -5.59 9.32 22.40
CA TRP A 20 -6.06 8.51 23.52
C TRP A 20 -4.98 7.67 24.21
N LEU A 21 -3.89 7.30 23.51
CA LEU A 21 -2.86 6.37 24.01
C LEU A 21 -1.52 7.05 24.32
N LYS A 22 -1.49 8.38 24.41
CA LYS A 22 -0.27 9.14 24.72
C LYS A 22 0.05 9.05 26.21
N GLY A 23 1.25 8.60 26.55
CA GLY A 23 1.79 8.65 27.91
C GLY A 23 2.25 10.06 28.32
N ASP A 24 2.26 10.30 29.63
CA ASP A 24 2.65 11.59 30.22
C ASP A 24 4.15 11.70 30.54
N ASP A 25 4.91 10.62 30.29
CA ASP A 25 6.35 10.56 30.59
C ASP A 25 7.15 11.60 29.80
N ASP A 26 8.16 12.19 30.44
CA ASP A 26 9.10 13.11 29.77
C ASP A 26 10.10 12.34 28.88
N VAL A 27 10.61 12.97 27.82
CA VAL A 27 11.44 12.30 26.80
C VAL A 27 12.84 12.88 26.76
N ASP A 28 13.72 12.30 27.56
CA ASP A 28 15.16 12.64 27.55
C ASP A 28 16.00 11.64 26.74
N SER A 29 15.53 10.40 26.56
CA SER A 29 16.25 9.34 25.86
C SER A 29 15.36 8.55 24.90
N GLY A 30 15.99 7.79 23.99
CA GLY A 30 15.27 6.90 23.08
C GLY A 30 14.44 5.82 23.78
N LEU A 31 14.85 5.38 24.97
CA LEU A 31 14.07 4.44 25.78
C LEU A 31 12.84 5.11 26.38
N ASP A 32 12.95 6.37 26.77
CA ASP A 32 11.81 7.12 27.34
C ASP A 32 10.79 7.48 26.26
N LEU A 33 11.23 7.68 25.01
CA LEU A 33 10.34 7.74 23.85
C LEU A 33 9.50 6.45 23.72
N ILE A 34 10.14 5.28 23.80
CA ILE A 34 9.44 3.99 23.72
C ILE A 34 8.47 3.83 24.89
N LYS A 35 8.85 4.22 26.12
CA LYS A 35 7.96 4.18 27.28
C LYS A 35 6.74 5.07 27.08
N ARG A 36 6.94 6.32 26.64
CA ARG A 36 5.87 7.29 26.42
C ARG A 36 4.84 6.81 25.40
N TYR A 37 5.28 6.15 24.33
CA TYR A 37 4.43 5.66 23.24
C TYR A 37 4.18 4.15 23.30
N ARG A 38 4.43 3.49 24.43
CA ARG A 38 4.32 2.03 24.57
C ARG A 38 2.94 1.49 24.24
N TYR A 39 1.88 2.21 24.61
CA TYR A 39 0.50 1.78 24.35
C TYR A 39 0.15 1.86 22.86
N GLN A 40 0.72 2.83 22.14
CA GLN A 40 0.58 2.93 20.70
C GLN A 40 1.32 1.79 19.98
N LEU A 41 2.54 1.49 20.42
CA LEU A 41 3.31 0.34 19.90
C LEU A 41 2.60 -0.99 20.17
N LEU A 42 2.06 -1.16 21.39
CA LEU A 42 1.30 -2.34 21.77
C LEU A 42 0.01 -2.47 20.96
N ALA A 43 -0.72 -1.38 20.70
CA ALA A 43 -1.88 -1.39 19.82
C ALA A 43 -1.50 -1.83 18.40
N GLY A 44 -0.43 -1.27 17.82
CA GLY A 44 0.08 -1.69 16.51
C GLY A 44 0.47 -3.18 16.46
N LEU A 45 1.11 -3.67 17.51
CA LEU A 45 1.49 -5.09 17.63
C LEU A 45 0.25 -5.99 17.70
N LEU A 46 -0.74 -5.66 18.53
CA LEU A 46 -1.99 -6.43 18.64
C LEU A 46 -2.77 -6.45 17.32
N ILE A 47 -2.83 -5.33 16.61
CA ILE A 47 -3.45 -5.24 15.29
C ILE A 47 -2.71 -6.15 14.29
N THR A 48 -1.37 -6.14 14.32
CA THR A 48 -0.57 -6.98 13.43
C THR A 48 -0.75 -8.47 13.74
N ILE A 49 -0.79 -8.84 15.03
CA ILE A 49 -1.02 -10.24 15.45
C ILE A 49 -2.41 -10.70 15.02
N THR A 50 -3.45 -9.89 15.25
CA THR A 50 -4.82 -10.24 14.84
C THR A 50 -4.94 -10.38 13.33
N TYR A 51 -4.31 -9.50 12.54
CA TYR A 51 -4.20 -9.65 11.09
C TYR A 51 -3.52 -10.97 10.70
N MET A 52 -2.40 -11.32 11.31
CA MET A 52 -1.67 -12.56 11.02
C MET A 52 -2.48 -13.81 11.34
N VAL A 53 -3.18 -13.82 12.47
CA VAL A 53 -4.08 -14.92 12.86
C VAL A 53 -5.22 -15.06 11.86
N LEU A 54 -5.79 -13.95 11.38
CA LEU A 54 -6.85 -14.00 10.37
C LEU A 54 -6.32 -14.45 9.00
N LEU A 55 -5.16 -13.95 8.57
CA LEU A 55 -4.58 -14.28 7.28
C LEU A 55 -4.21 -15.77 7.17
N TYR A 56 -3.57 -16.32 8.19
CA TYR A 56 -3.05 -17.70 8.16
C TYR A 56 -3.95 -18.74 8.85
N GLY A 57 -4.78 -18.32 9.81
CA GLY A 57 -5.62 -19.22 10.60
C GLY A 57 -7.00 -19.50 9.99
N THR A 58 -7.50 -18.64 9.12
CA THR A 58 -8.84 -18.82 8.53
C THR A 58 -8.82 -19.85 7.40
N TYR A 59 -9.88 -20.65 7.34
CA TYR A 59 -10.11 -21.63 6.29
C TYR A 59 -10.89 -21.01 5.14
N VAL A 60 -10.35 -21.14 3.92
CA VAL A 60 -10.96 -20.59 2.71
C VAL A 60 -11.65 -21.74 1.95
N PRO A 61 -12.99 -21.81 1.96
CA PRO A 61 -13.72 -22.81 1.20
C PRO A 61 -13.73 -22.47 -0.29
N ASP A 62 -14.12 -23.47 -1.09
CA ASP A 62 -14.43 -23.26 -2.50
C ASP A 62 -15.54 -22.23 -2.66
N TRP A 63 -15.49 -21.47 -3.76
CA TRP A 63 -16.40 -20.37 -3.97
C TRP A 63 -16.67 -20.15 -5.45
N GLU A 64 -17.78 -19.48 -5.74
CA GLU A 64 -18.24 -19.24 -7.10
C GLU A 64 -18.55 -17.76 -7.30
N TYR A 65 -18.40 -17.29 -8.54
CA TYR A 65 -18.78 -15.94 -8.92
C TYR A 65 -19.34 -15.91 -10.33
N ARG A 66 -20.14 -14.89 -10.61
CA ARG A 66 -20.80 -14.69 -11.89
C ARG A 66 -20.29 -13.44 -12.56
N ILE A 67 -20.05 -13.54 -13.86
CA ILE A 67 -19.71 -12.38 -14.69
C ILE A 67 -20.77 -12.25 -15.78
N SER A 68 -21.32 -11.04 -15.90
CA SER A 68 -22.23 -10.66 -16.97
C SER A 68 -21.45 -9.86 -18.00
N GLY A 69 -21.13 -10.48 -19.14
CA GLY A 69 -20.57 -9.78 -20.29
C GLY A 69 -21.67 -9.05 -21.08
N PRO A 70 -21.37 -7.91 -21.73
CA PRO A 70 -22.35 -7.21 -22.58
C PRO A 70 -22.80 -8.14 -23.72
N GLY A 71 -24.07 -8.56 -23.69
CA GLY A 71 -24.69 -9.44 -24.71
C GLY A 71 -24.45 -10.94 -24.54
N SER A 72 -23.84 -11.41 -23.45
CA SER A 72 -23.57 -12.85 -23.21
C SER A 72 -24.37 -13.43 -22.03
N THR A 73 -24.74 -14.71 -22.11
CA THR A 73 -25.25 -15.52 -20.99
C THR A 73 -24.34 -15.41 -19.76
N GLU A 74 -24.93 -15.29 -18.56
CA GLU A 74 -24.19 -15.29 -17.30
C GLU A 74 -23.25 -16.51 -17.22
N LYS A 75 -21.93 -16.25 -17.15
CA LYS A 75 -20.94 -17.31 -16.95
C LYS A 75 -20.66 -17.42 -15.45
N THR A 76 -20.86 -18.61 -14.91
CA THR A 76 -20.50 -18.93 -13.53
C THR A 76 -19.13 -19.60 -13.53
N PHE A 77 -18.21 -19.06 -12.73
CA PHE A 77 -16.88 -19.61 -12.54
C PHE A 77 -16.75 -20.14 -11.11
N THR A 78 -16.14 -21.31 -10.98
CA THR A 78 -15.88 -21.96 -9.70
C THR A 78 -14.38 -21.93 -9.40
N VAL A 79 -14.02 -21.52 -8.20
CA VAL A 79 -12.64 -21.43 -7.72
C VAL A 79 -12.47 -22.44 -6.59
N LYS A 80 -11.61 -23.43 -6.83
CA LYS A 80 -11.28 -24.47 -5.85
C LYS A 80 -10.11 -24.00 -4.98
N CYS A 81 -10.34 -23.98 -3.68
CA CYS A 81 -9.40 -23.53 -2.66
C CYS A 81 -9.18 -24.64 -1.64
N GLY A 82 -10.13 -24.85 -0.72
CA GLY A 82 -10.04 -25.88 0.32
C GLY A 82 -8.78 -25.80 1.20
N VAL A 83 -8.19 -24.62 1.39
CA VAL A 83 -6.86 -24.41 2.01
C VAL A 83 -6.89 -23.41 3.16
N ARG A 84 -5.82 -23.42 3.98
CA ARG A 84 -5.53 -22.40 5.01
C ARG A 84 -4.19 -21.74 4.70
N GLY A 85 -4.08 -20.45 4.98
CA GLY A 85 -2.82 -19.71 4.87
C GLY A 85 -2.28 -19.55 3.45
N ASP A 86 -3.10 -19.80 2.42
CA ASP A 86 -2.72 -19.48 1.05
C ASP A 86 -2.69 -17.96 0.84
N SER A 87 -1.56 -17.45 0.36
CA SER A 87 -1.39 -16.04 -0.03
C SER A 87 -1.58 -15.81 -1.52
N GLY A 88 -2.07 -16.82 -2.24
CA GLY A 88 -2.39 -16.75 -3.66
C GLY A 88 -3.58 -15.86 -3.97
N PRO A 89 -3.75 -15.45 -5.25
CA PRO A 89 -4.75 -14.46 -5.65
C PRO A 89 -6.21 -14.93 -5.49
N GLY A 90 -6.48 -16.23 -5.69
CA GLY A 90 -7.85 -16.78 -5.66
C GLY A 90 -8.31 -17.31 -4.30
N CYS A 91 -7.39 -17.74 -3.44
CA CYS A 91 -7.69 -18.54 -2.24
C CYS A 91 -7.18 -17.93 -0.93
N ASN A 92 -6.87 -16.64 -0.94
CA ASN A 92 -6.48 -15.91 0.26
C ASN A 92 -7.66 -15.57 1.19
N ALA A 93 -7.34 -15.50 2.49
CA ALA A 93 -8.26 -15.14 3.56
C ALA A 93 -8.81 -13.71 3.45
N VAL A 94 -7.97 -12.75 3.03
CA VAL A 94 -8.35 -11.33 2.90
C VAL A 94 -9.54 -11.19 1.95
N GLY A 95 -9.39 -11.73 0.73
CA GLY A 95 -10.42 -11.71 -0.28
C GLY A 95 -11.66 -12.51 0.14
N MET A 96 -11.52 -13.58 0.92
CA MET A 96 -12.68 -14.30 1.49
C MET A 96 -13.49 -13.41 2.44
N ILE A 97 -12.80 -12.73 3.36
CA ILE A 97 -13.43 -11.83 4.34
C ILE A 97 -14.12 -10.68 3.60
N ASP A 98 -13.44 -10.06 2.63
CA ASP A 98 -14.01 -8.97 1.84
C ASP A 98 -15.24 -9.43 1.03
N ARG A 99 -15.19 -10.61 0.40
CA ARG A 99 -16.35 -11.21 -0.29
C ARG A 99 -17.54 -11.45 0.64
N LYS A 100 -17.28 -11.86 1.88
CA LYS A 100 -18.34 -12.18 2.85
C LYS A 100 -18.96 -10.93 3.47
N ILE A 101 -18.16 -9.91 3.75
CA ILE A 101 -18.62 -8.68 4.42
C ILE A 101 -19.14 -7.65 3.42
N LEU A 102 -18.37 -7.36 2.37
CA LEU A 102 -18.74 -6.36 1.37
C LEU A 102 -19.67 -6.94 0.30
N GLY A 103 -19.60 -8.24 0.05
CA GLY A 103 -20.32 -8.89 -1.05
C GLY A 103 -19.56 -8.81 -2.38
N ILE A 104 -19.77 -9.82 -3.23
CA ILE A 104 -19.06 -9.96 -4.51
C ILE A 104 -19.34 -8.78 -5.46
N GLN A 105 -20.55 -8.23 -5.40
CA GLN A 105 -20.98 -7.11 -6.26
C GLN A 105 -20.29 -5.79 -5.94
N HIS A 106 -19.80 -5.62 -4.70
CA HIS A 106 -19.12 -4.40 -4.25
C HIS A 106 -17.60 -4.46 -4.41
N LEU A 107 -17.05 -5.63 -4.78
CA LEU A 107 -15.62 -5.79 -5.04
C LEU A 107 -15.24 -5.18 -6.38
N TYR A 108 -13.97 -4.78 -6.48
CA TYR A 108 -13.45 -4.18 -7.69
C TYR A 108 -13.41 -5.21 -8.83
N GLY A 109 -14.19 -4.98 -9.88
CA GLY A 109 -14.35 -5.90 -11.01
C GLY A 109 -13.17 -5.98 -11.98
N ARG A 110 -12.12 -5.17 -11.79
CA ARG A 110 -10.88 -5.22 -12.59
C ARG A 110 -9.72 -5.61 -11.67
N PRO A 111 -9.57 -6.89 -11.30
CA PRO A 111 -8.61 -7.31 -10.29
C PRO A 111 -7.18 -6.97 -10.72
N VAL A 112 -6.35 -6.58 -9.75
CA VAL A 112 -4.92 -6.28 -9.99
C VAL A 112 -4.20 -7.49 -10.58
N TYR A 113 -4.64 -8.71 -10.27
CA TYR A 113 -4.07 -9.95 -10.78
C TYR A 113 -4.33 -10.20 -12.27
N ALA A 114 -5.23 -9.46 -12.93
CA ALA A 114 -5.53 -9.62 -14.35
C ALA A 114 -4.29 -9.39 -15.25
N ARG A 115 -3.32 -8.58 -14.81
CA ARG A 115 -2.06 -8.34 -15.53
C ARG A 115 -0.96 -9.37 -15.27
N SER A 116 -1.21 -10.35 -14.41
CA SER A 116 -0.23 -11.38 -14.10
C SER A 116 0.01 -12.27 -15.31
N GLN A 117 1.20 -12.90 -15.39
CA GLN A 117 1.56 -13.79 -16.50
C GLN A 117 0.59 -14.95 -16.68
N GLN A 118 -0.10 -15.37 -15.61
CA GLN A 118 -1.11 -16.43 -15.64
C GLN A 118 -2.45 -15.97 -16.25
N CYS A 119 -2.70 -14.66 -16.26
CA CYS A 119 -3.99 -14.08 -16.63
C CYS A 119 -3.94 -13.18 -17.88
N SER A 120 -2.74 -12.82 -18.35
CA SER A 120 -2.56 -12.00 -19.54
C SER A 120 -1.39 -12.47 -20.40
N ILE A 121 -1.65 -12.64 -21.70
CA ILE A 121 -0.62 -12.93 -22.71
C ILE A 121 0.39 -11.76 -22.82
N ASP A 122 -0.08 -10.52 -22.66
CA ASP A 122 0.72 -9.30 -22.79
C ASP A 122 1.31 -8.82 -21.45
N SER A 123 1.44 -9.71 -20.46
CA SER A 123 1.97 -9.34 -19.13
C SER A 123 3.32 -8.63 -19.25
N PRO A 124 3.54 -7.48 -18.58
CA PRO A 124 2.81 -6.94 -17.41
C PRO A 124 1.62 -6.01 -17.75
N GLN A 125 1.25 -5.90 -19.03
CA GLN A 125 0.12 -5.09 -19.47
C GLN A 125 -1.18 -5.90 -19.40
N ASN A 126 -2.32 -5.23 -19.54
CA ASN A 126 -3.59 -5.94 -19.70
C ASN A 126 -3.69 -6.43 -21.14
N GLY A 127 -4.05 -7.69 -21.30
CA GLY A 127 -4.17 -8.36 -22.60
C GLY A 127 -5.20 -9.49 -22.52
N PRO A 128 -5.39 -10.24 -23.61
CA PRO A 128 -6.32 -11.36 -23.64
C PRO A 128 -5.90 -12.48 -22.67
N LEU A 129 -6.89 -13.25 -22.20
CA LEU A 129 -6.63 -14.39 -21.33
C LEU A 129 -5.92 -15.51 -22.10
N PRO A 130 -4.86 -16.11 -21.53
CA PRO A 130 -4.29 -17.34 -22.03
C PRO A 130 -5.34 -18.47 -22.09
N PRO A 131 -5.20 -19.44 -23.01
CA PRO A 131 -6.13 -20.58 -23.10
C PRO A 131 -6.17 -21.43 -21.82
N ASP A 132 -5.05 -21.52 -21.10
CA ASP A 132 -4.91 -22.28 -19.84
C ASP A 132 -5.08 -21.40 -18.58
N ALA A 133 -5.73 -20.24 -18.70
CA ALA A 133 -5.87 -19.30 -17.60
C ALA A 133 -6.70 -19.89 -16.44
N PRO A 134 -6.27 -19.75 -15.18
CA PRO A 134 -7.02 -20.25 -14.04
C PRO A 134 -8.33 -19.48 -13.83
N SER A 135 -9.33 -20.16 -13.23
CA SER A 135 -10.68 -19.62 -13.06
C SER A 135 -10.77 -18.38 -12.18
N TRP A 136 -9.74 -18.08 -11.37
CA TRP A 136 -9.67 -16.88 -10.55
C TRP A 136 -9.13 -15.65 -11.29
N CYS A 137 -8.65 -15.75 -12.53
CA CYS A 137 -8.08 -14.60 -13.25
C CYS A 137 -9.04 -13.43 -13.43
N GLN A 138 -10.35 -13.71 -13.52
CA GLN A 138 -11.41 -12.71 -13.66
C GLN A 138 -12.18 -12.50 -12.34
N ALA A 139 -11.71 -13.10 -11.24
CA ALA A 139 -12.34 -12.96 -9.94
C ALA A 139 -12.27 -11.50 -9.46
N PRO A 140 -13.39 -10.91 -9.01
CA PRO A 140 -13.34 -9.57 -8.45
C PRO A 140 -12.54 -9.58 -7.14
N PHE A 141 -11.64 -8.61 -6.99
CA PHE A 141 -10.72 -8.52 -5.86
C PHE A 141 -10.44 -7.05 -5.53
N ASP A 142 -10.59 -6.70 -4.25
CA ASP A 142 -10.35 -5.35 -3.76
C ASP A 142 -9.01 -5.26 -3.00
N PRO A 143 -7.94 -4.71 -3.59
CA PRO A 143 -6.65 -4.56 -2.90
C PRO A 143 -6.69 -3.58 -1.73
N GLU A 144 -7.73 -2.74 -1.66
CA GLU A 144 -7.96 -1.75 -0.62
C GLU A 144 -9.09 -2.19 0.34
N GLY A 145 -9.34 -3.51 0.41
CA GLY A 145 -10.35 -4.12 1.27
C GLY A 145 -10.10 -3.93 2.78
N LEU A 146 -10.94 -4.57 3.60
CA LEU A 146 -10.98 -4.33 5.04
C LEU A 146 -9.67 -4.72 5.73
N LEU A 147 -9.19 -5.94 5.50
CA LEU A 147 -7.98 -6.46 6.17
C LEU A 147 -6.70 -5.74 5.70
N SER A 148 -6.62 -5.42 4.40
CA SER A 148 -5.52 -4.62 3.83
C SER A 148 -5.52 -3.20 4.44
N SER A 149 -6.69 -2.61 4.68
CA SER A 149 -6.83 -1.31 5.36
C SER A 149 -6.34 -1.34 6.81
N VAL A 150 -6.56 -2.44 7.52
CA VAL A 150 -6.05 -2.63 8.89
C VAL A 150 -4.52 -2.56 8.94
N MET A 151 -3.83 -3.19 7.99
CA MET A 151 -2.37 -3.11 7.94
C MET A 151 -1.86 -1.74 7.48
N ALA A 152 -2.64 -0.95 6.73
CA ALA A 152 -2.28 0.45 6.46
C ALA A 152 -2.28 1.30 7.74
N ILE A 153 -3.18 1.03 8.70
CA ILE A 153 -3.15 1.69 10.01
C ILE A 153 -1.81 1.38 10.70
N VAL A 154 -1.34 0.12 10.66
CA VAL A 154 -0.04 -0.26 11.23
C VAL A 154 1.10 0.52 10.57
N THR A 155 1.13 0.64 9.24
CA THR A 155 2.14 1.45 8.54
C THR A 155 2.08 2.93 8.96
N CYS A 156 0.89 3.50 9.11
CA CYS A 156 0.72 4.87 9.59
C CYS A 156 1.22 5.04 11.03
N LEU A 157 0.96 4.06 11.91
CA LEU A 157 1.49 4.07 13.28
C LEU A 157 3.02 4.00 13.28
N ILE A 158 3.64 3.18 12.41
CA ILE A 158 5.10 3.14 12.25
C ILE A 158 5.61 4.51 11.79
N GLY A 159 5.02 5.10 10.76
CA GLY A 159 5.39 6.43 10.26
C GLY A 159 5.25 7.53 11.32
N LEU A 160 4.25 7.44 12.19
CA LEU A 160 4.07 8.37 13.30
C LEU A 160 5.24 8.31 14.29
N GLN A 161 5.83 7.13 14.52
CA GLN A 161 7.04 7.01 15.37
C GLN A 161 8.24 7.75 14.77
N TYR A 162 8.40 7.73 13.45
CA TYR A 162 9.43 8.53 12.77
C TYR A 162 9.20 10.03 12.97
N GLY A 163 7.93 10.48 12.94
CA GLY A 163 7.55 11.86 13.23
C GLY A 163 7.86 12.29 14.67
N HIS A 164 7.58 11.44 15.66
CA HIS A 164 7.89 11.73 17.07
C HIS A 164 9.38 11.97 17.30
N ILE A 165 10.25 11.26 16.58
CA ILE A 165 11.71 11.46 16.66
C ILE A 165 12.11 12.87 16.21
N ILE A 166 11.45 13.45 15.20
CA ILE A 166 11.71 14.83 14.74
C ILE A 166 11.39 15.84 15.86
N VAL A 167 10.28 15.62 16.57
CA VAL A 167 9.76 16.54 17.59
C VAL A 167 10.62 16.50 18.86
N HIS A 168 10.98 15.31 19.34
CA HIS A 168 11.65 15.14 20.64
C HIS A 168 13.17 15.32 20.59
N PHE A 169 13.84 14.79 19.55
CA PHE A 169 15.30 14.89 19.46
C PHE A 169 15.68 16.13 18.68
N GLN A 170 16.59 16.97 19.19
CA GLN A 170 17.06 18.17 18.47
C GLN A 170 18.33 17.91 17.66
N LYS A 171 19.19 16.99 18.11
CA LYS A 171 20.49 16.75 17.46
C LYS A 171 20.33 15.87 16.21
N HIS A 172 20.91 16.32 15.10
CA HIS A 172 20.89 15.60 13.82
C HIS A 172 21.38 14.15 13.91
N ARG A 173 22.49 13.92 14.61
CA ARG A 173 23.09 12.58 14.75
C ARG A 173 22.17 11.62 15.50
N GLU A 174 21.51 12.09 16.56
CA GLU A 174 20.57 11.29 17.35
C GLU A 174 19.33 10.92 16.50
N ARG A 175 18.76 11.88 15.76
CA ARG A 175 17.64 11.63 14.83
C ARG A 175 17.98 10.54 13.81
N ILE A 176 19.11 10.68 13.13
CA ILE A 176 19.54 9.74 12.09
C ILE A 176 19.74 8.34 12.68
N MET A 177 20.38 8.21 13.84
CA MET A 177 20.55 6.92 14.52
C MET A 177 19.20 6.30 14.89
N HIS A 178 18.27 7.10 15.44
CA HIS A 178 16.93 6.66 15.79
C HIS A 178 16.05 6.31 14.59
N TRP A 179 16.37 6.73 13.37
CA TRP A 179 15.70 6.26 12.15
C TRP A 179 16.39 5.04 11.53
N LEU A 180 17.72 5.07 11.39
CA LEU A 180 18.48 4.02 10.71
C LEU A 180 18.41 2.68 11.44
N VAL A 181 18.56 2.68 12.77
CA VAL A 181 18.55 1.45 13.57
C VAL A 181 17.22 0.68 13.42
N PRO A 182 16.04 1.27 13.67
CA PRO A 182 14.78 0.56 13.47
C PRO A 182 14.48 0.27 12.00
N SER A 183 14.85 1.16 11.06
CA SER A 183 14.70 0.90 9.62
C SER A 183 15.43 -0.36 9.17
N PHE A 184 16.69 -0.52 9.60
CA PHE A 184 17.48 -1.70 9.27
C PHE A 184 16.92 -2.95 9.96
N GLY A 185 16.53 -2.84 11.23
CA GLY A 185 15.88 -3.94 11.95
C GLY A 185 14.59 -4.42 11.27
N MET A 186 13.75 -3.50 10.79
CA MET A 186 12.53 -3.84 10.05
C MET A 186 12.83 -4.51 8.71
N LEU A 187 13.86 -4.07 7.98
CA LEU A 187 14.27 -4.71 6.72
C LEU A 187 14.78 -6.13 6.93
N VAL A 188 15.65 -6.33 7.92
CA VAL A 188 16.15 -7.67 8.27
C VAL A 188 15.00 -8.59 8.65
N LEU A 189 14.07 -8.11 9.47
CA LEU A 189 12.88 -8.86 9.85
C LEU A 189 11.99 -9.17 8.64
N ALA A 190 11.80 -8.22 7.73
CA ALA A 190 11.00 -8.40 6.53
C ALA A 190 11.54 -9.51 5.63
N PHE A 191 12.86 -9.50 5.34
CA PHE A 191 13.49 -10.54 4.54
C PHE A 191 13.55 -11.88 5.26
N ALA A 192 13.73 -11.89 6.59
CA ALA A 192 13.63 -13.12 7.37
C ALA A 192 12.23 -13.73 7.26
N MET A 193 11.18 -12.92 7.40
CA MET A 193 9.78 -13.37 7.26
C MET A 193 9.48 -13.90 5.85
N ASP A 194 9.96 -13.22 4.81
CA ASP A 194 9.85 -13.66 3.42
C ASP A 194 10.51 -15.03 3.22
N PHE A 195 11.70 -15.23 3.78
CA PHE A 195 12.42 -16.51 3.75
C PHE A 195 11.69 -17.63 4.51
N PHE A 196 11.03 -17.33 5.63
CA PHE A 196 10.24 -18.30 6.40
C PHE A 196 8.84 -18.59 5.80
N GLY A 197 8.54 -18.08 4.59
CA GLY A 197 7.34 -18.41 3.83
C GLY A 197 6.24 -17.35 3.83
N MET A 198 6.41 -16.24 4.56
CA MET A 198 5.51 -15.09 4.49
C MET A 198 5.91 -14.17 3.33
N HIS A 199 5.65 -14.65 2.11
CA HIS A 199 6.06 -13.97 0.88
C HIS A 199 5.51 -12.54 0.79
N MET A 200 6.34 -11.61 0.29
CA MET A 200 5.94 -10.22 0.11
C MET A 200 4.81 -10.09 -0.92
N ASN A 201 3.59 -9.85 -0.43
CA ASN A 201 2.41 -9.63 -1.26
C ASN A 201 1.84 -8.22 -1.01
N LYS A 202 1.88 -7.37 -2.05
CA LYS A 202 1.39 -5.99 -2.05
C LYS A 202 -0.14 -5.90 -1.97
N PRO A 203 -0.92 -6.57 -2.85
CA PRO A 203 -2.38 -6.57 -2.75
C PRO A 203 -2.95 -7.03 -1.40
N LEU A 204 -2.32 -8.01 -0.75
CA LEU A 204 -2.73 -8.47 0.59
C LEU A 204 -2.23 -7.54 1.71
N TYR A 205 -1.23 -6.71 1.40
CA TYR A 205 -0.53 -5.85 2.34
C TYR A 205 0.02 -6.66 3.53
N THR A 206 0.75 -7.72 3.19
CA THR A 206 1.38 -8.65 4.14
C THR A 206 2.35 -7.96 5.10
N VAL A 207 2.56 -8.54 6.28
CA VAL A 207 3.47 -7.99 7.31
C VAL A 207 4.91 -7.87 6.80
N SER A 208 5.42 -8.86 6.07
CA SER A 208 6.74 -8.79 5.44
C SER A 208 6.85 -7.62 4.46
N TYR A 209 5.84 -7.42 3.62
CA TYR A 209 5.76 -6.26 2.72
C TYR A 209 5.68 -4.93 3.49
N THR A 210 4.87 -4.85 4.56
CA THR A 210 4.76 -3.65 5.41
C THR A 210 6.10 -3.28 6.05
N LEU A 211 6.81 -4.26 6.64
CA LEU A 211 8.11 -4.03 7.26
C LEU A 211 9.19 -3.65 6.22
N CYS A 212 9.18 -4.28 5.04
CA CYS A 212 10.11 -3.97 3.97
C CYS A 212 9.91 -2.53 3.47
N THR A 213 8.66 -2.15 3.20
CA THR A 213 8.30 -0.80 2.72
C THR A 213 8.52 0.27 3.78
N ALA A 214 8.19 0.01 5.06
CA ALA A 214 8.46 0.93 6.14
C ALA A 214 9.96 1.11 6.39
N GLY A 215 10.73 0.02 6.39
CA GLY A 215 12.18 0.06 6.58
C GLY A 215 12.90 0.79 5.43
N THR A 216 12.58 0.47 4.18
CA THR A 216 13.10 1.20 3.00
C THR A 216 12.71 2.67 3.01
N ALA A 217 11.45 3.00 3.33
CA ALA A 217 11.00 4.39 3.45
C ALA A 217 11.76 5.15 4.54
N GLY A 218 12.03 4.54 5.69
CA GLY A 218 12.79 5.17 6.76
C GLY A 218 14.28 5.36 6.43
N LEU A 219 14.91 4.42 5.69
CA LEU A 219 16.27 4.60 5.17
C LEU A 219 16.33 5.75 4.15
N LEU A 220 15.36 5.78 3.22
CA LEU A 220 15.24 6.86 2.24
C LEU A 220 15.02 8.20 2.94
N PHE A 221 14.16 8.25 3.95
CA PHE A 221 13.88 9.44 4.75
C PHE A 221 15.15 9.94 5.46
N ALA A 222 15.89 9.06 6.13
CA ALA A 222 17.16 9.41 6.76
C ALA A 222 18.21 9.91 5.74
N GLY A 223 18.25 9.32 4.54
CA GLY A 223 19.12 9.74 3.45
C GLY A 223 18.77 11.13 2.91
N ILE A 224 17.48 11.40 2.64
CA ILE A 224 17.00 12.71 2.19
C ILE A 224 17.25 13.76 3.27
N TYR A 225 16.97 13.46 4.53
CA TYR A 225 17.26 14.35 5.65
C TYR A 225 18.74 14.71 5.72
N THR A 226 19.62 13.72 5.60
CA THR A 226 21.07 13.95 5.60
C THR A 226 21.51 14.83 4.41
N LEU A 227 20.98 14.58 3.22
CA LEU A 227 21.30 15.33 2.01
C LEU A 227 20.84 16.80 2.09
N VAL A 228 19.63 17.03 2.59
CA VAL A 228 19.01 18.37 2.62
C VAL A 228 19.42 19.17 3.84
N ASP A 229 19.33 18.58 5.03
CA ASP A 229 19.50 19.30 6.30
C ASP A 229 20.93 19.31 6.81
N LEU A 230 21.75 18.28 6.53
CA LEU A 230 23.17 18.27 6.94
C LEU A 230 24.08 18.82 5.85
N TYR A 231 23.92 18.35 4.60
CA TYR A 231 24.79 18.77 3.49
C TYR A 231 24.29 20.01 2.74
N GLY A 232 23.07 20.49 3.00
CA GLY A 232 22.56 21.74 2.44
C GLY A 232 22.20 21.70 0.95
N TYR A 233 22.04 20.51 0.35
CA TYR A 233 21.67 20.35 -1.07
C TYR A 233 20.19 20.67 -1.33
N ARG A 234 19.79 21.94 -1.18
CA ARG A 234 18.39 22.37 -1.29
C ARG A 234 17.90 22.59 -2.73
N ARG A 235 18.79 22.94 -3.66
CA ARG A 235 18.39 23.30 -5.04
C ARG A 235 17.61 22.20 -5.79
N PRO A 236 18.04 20.92 -5.80
CA PRO A 236 17.28 19.87 -6.48
C PRO A 236 16.00 19.48 -5.73
N THR A 237 15.92 19.72 -4.43
CA THR A 237 14.77 19.30 -3.61
C THR A 237 13.61 20.29 -3.63
N ILE A 238 13.79 21.52 -4.11
CA ILE A 238 12.68 22.51 -4.25
C ILE A 238 11.54 21.96 -5.11
N ALA A 239 11.86 21.27 -6.22
CA ALA A 239 10.85 20.68 -7.08
C ALA A 239 10.09 19.53 -6.38
N MET A 240 10.81 18.72 -5.60
CA MET A 240 10.23 17.62 -4.81
C MET A 240 9.38 18.14 -3.65
N GLU A 241 9.80 19.22 -3.00
CA GLU A 241 9.07 19.90 -1.94
C GLU A 241 7.74 20.45 -2.47
N TRP A 242 7.78 21.16 -3.60
CA TRP A 242 6.57 21.68 -4.26
C TRP A 242 5.61 20.55 -4.63
N MET A 243 6.12 19.47 -5.24
CA MET A 243 5.32 18.30 -5.57
C MET A 243 4.71 17.65 -4.32
N GLY A 244 5.46 17.57 -3.23
CA GLY A 244 5.01 17.02 -1.94
C GLY A 244 3.90 17.85 -1.30
N MET A 245 4.05 19.18 -1.25
CA MET A 245 3.03 20.09 -0.70
C MET A 245 1.70 20.05 -1.47
N HIS A 246 1.76 19.76 -2.78
CA HIS A 246 0.59 19.69 -3.66
C HIS A 246 0.18 18.26 -4.06
N ALA A 247 0.68 17.23 -3.37
CA ALA A 247 0.54 15.83 -3.77
C ALA A 247 -0.93 15.40 -3.97
N LEU A 248 -1.85 15.82 -3.10
CA LEU A 248 -3.27 15.45 -3.20
C LEU A 248 -3.96 16.11 -4.40
N MET A 249 -3.64 17.37 -4.69
CA MET A 249 -4.15 18.07 -5.88
C MET A 249 -3.63 17.40 -7.16
N ILE A 250 -2.33 17.09 -7.20
CA ILE A 250 -1.71 16.39 -8.34
C ILE A 250 -2.37 15.02 -8.54
N PHE A 251 -2.59 14.27 -7.45
CA PHE A 251 -3.28 12.97 -7.52
C PHE A 251 -4.68 13.10 -8.13
N VAL A 252 -5.48 14.06 -7.67
CA VAL A 252 -6.84 14.29 -8.22
C VAL A 252 -6.78 14.69 -9.69
N LEU A 253 -5.87 15.58 -10.08
CA LEU A 253 -5.71 16.03 -11.46
C LEU A 253 -5.35 14.87 -12.41
N ILE A 254 -4.50 13.94 -11.96
CA ILE A 254 -4.11 12.76 -12.75
C ILE A 254 -5.23 11.71 -12.75
N ALA A 255 -5.77 11.36 -11.58
CA ALA A 255 -6.77 10.31 -11.43
C ALA A 255 -8.09 10.63 -12.15
N CYS A 256 -8.49 11.90 -12.18
CA CYS A 256 -9.66 12.37 -12.93
C CYS A 256 -9.37 12.60 -14.42
N ASN A 257 -8.20 12.20 -14.93
CA ASN A 257 -7.72 12.43 -16.29
C ASN A 257 -7.67 13.90 -16.73
N ILE A 258 -7.82 14.87 -15.82
CA ILE A 258 -7.82 16.31 -16.15
C ILE A 258 -6.48 16.69 -16.77
N LEU A 259 -5.37 16.25 -16.16
CA LEU A 259 -4.03 16.55 -16.64
C LEU A 259 -3.70 15.85 -17.98
N PRO A 260 -3.96 14.55 -18.17
CA PRO A 260 -3.87 13.91 -19.48
C PRO A 260 -4.72 14.57 -20.57
N ILE A 261 -5.98 14.93 -20.26
CA ILE A 261 -6.86 15.62 -21.20
C ILE A 261 -6.31 17.00 -21.54
N PHE A 262 -5.74 17.73 -20.60
CA PHE A 262 -5.13 19.02 -20.87
C PHE A 262 -3.91 18.89 -21.81
N ILE A 263 -3.05 17.90 -21.57
CA ILE A 263 -1.83 17.68 -22.36
C ILE A 263 -2.15 17.16 -23.77
N HIS A 264 -3.07 16.21 -23.89
CA HIS A 264 -3.42 15.59 -25.18
C HIS A 264 -4.53 16.33 -25.93
N GLY A 265 -5.41 17.03 -25.22
CA GLY A 265 -6.57 17.73 -25.77
C GLY A 265 -6.21 19.06 -26.44
N PHE A 266 -5.06 19.65 -26.09
CA PHE A 266 -4.52 20.78 -26.84
C PHE A 266 -3.67 20.27 -28.02
N TYR A 267 -4.29 20.16 -29.18
CA TYR A 267 -3.66 19.76 -30.43
C TYR A 267 -3.98 20.75 -31.54
N TRP A 268 -3.08 20.89 -32.51
CA TRP A 268 -3.29 21.77 -33.66
C TRP A 268 -3.67 20.95 -34.90
N GLY A 269 -4.93 21.11 -35.34
CA GLY A 269 -5.49 20.44 -36.52
C GLY A 269 -5.79 18.95 -36.30
N GLU A 270 -4.76 18.13 -36.12
CA GLU A 270 -4.88 16.68 -35.95
C GLU A 270 -4.53 16.22 -34.51
N PRO A 271 -5.24 15.22 -33.94
CA PRO A 271 -4.98 14.69 -32.58
C PRO A 271 -3.55 14.18 -32.37
N ASN A 272 -2.87 13.78 -33.46
CA ASN A 272 -1.49 13.31 -33.45
C ASN A 272 -0.45 14.45 -33.32
N ASN A 273 -0.87 15.72 -33.39
CA ASN A 273 -0.04 16.91 -33.18
C ASN A 273 -0.38 17.56 -31.84
N ASN A 274 -0.30 16.77 -30.77
CA ASN A 274 -0.51 17.21 -29.40
C ASN A 274 0.73 17.91 -28.81
N LEU A 275 0.53 18.57 -27.67
CA LEU A 275 1.54 19.38 -26.98
C LEU A 275 2.86 18.62 -26.72
N LEU A 276 2.80 17.31 -26.46
CA LEU A 276 3.96 16.43 -26.25
C LEU A 276 4.89 16.40 -27.46
N LYS A 277 4.32 16.27 -28.66
CA LYS A 277 5.08 16.28 -29.92
C LYS A 277 5.69 17.66 -30.19
N PHE A 278 5.02 18.72 -29.77
CA PHE A 278 5.53 20.10 -29.86
C PHE A 278 6.71 20.35 -28.91
N ILE A 279 6.72 19.71 -27.75
CA ILE A 279 7.81 19.75 -26.75
C ILE A 279 8.96 18.77 -27.12
N GLY A 280 8.83 18.02 -28.22
CA GLY A 280 9.86 17.10 -28.72
C GLY A 280 9.88 15.73 -28.05
N ILE A 281 8.87 15.42 -27.23
CA ILE A 281 8.71 14.10 -26.61
C ILE A 281 7.87 13.25 -27.56
N ARG A 282 8.50 12.31 -28.26
CA ARG A 282 7.77 11.32 -29.07
C ARG A 282 6.98 10.40 -28.14
N ALA A 283 5.66 10.42 -28.29
CA ALA A 283 4.75 9.40 -27.78
C ALA A 283 4.99 8.06 -28.49
#